data_AF-A0A3M8Q4W1-F1
#
_entry.id   AF-A0A3M8Q4W1-F1
#
_cell.length_a   1.000
_cell.length_b   1.000
_cell.length_c   1.000
_cell.angle_alpha   90.00
_cell.angle_beta   90.00
_cell.angle_gamma   90.00
#
_symmetry.space_group_name_H-M   'P 1'
#
loop_
_entity.id
_entity.type
_entity.pdbx_description
1 polymer ?
#
loop_
_entity_poly.entity_id
_entity_poly.type
_entity_poly.pdbx_seq_one_letter_code
_entity_poly.pdbx_strand_id
1 'polypeptide(L)' 'MKKIISVIGLLSLPIILTGCSDLGVKPWERDILAQQEMNLISSPIESSLDDHIYFSKEASSGGQGFGGGGCGCN' A
#
# COMPACT_ATOMS: atom_id res chain seq x y z
N MET A 1 -27.74 8.76 -32.77
CA MET A 1 -26.80 9.77 -32.25
C MET A 1 -26.82 9.85 -30.71
N LYS A 2 -27.94 10.19 -30.04
CA LYS A 2 -28.01 10.23 -28.56
C LYS A 2 -27.59 8.93 -27.85
N LYS A 3 -27.99 7.77 -28.39
CA LYS A 3 -27.58 6.44 -27.85
C LYS A 3 -26.08 6.17 -27.97
N ILE A 4 -25.44 6.66 -29.04
CA ILE A 4 -23.99 6.50 -29.27
C ILE A 4 -23.21 7.36 -28.28
N ILE A 5 -23.65 8.61 -28.06
CA ILE A 5 -23.05 9.51 -27.06
C ILE A 5 -23.18 8.94 -25.65
N SER A 6 -24.33 8.35 -25.32
CA SER A 6 -24.54 7.72 -24.01
C SER A 6 -23.65 6.49 -23.79
N VAL A 7 -23.42 5.68 -24.83
CA VAL A 7 -22.56 4.48 -24.76
C VAL A 7 -21.08 4.89 -24.61
N ILE A 8 -20.65 5.95 -25.32
CA ILE A 8 -19.29 6.48 -25.20
C ILE A 8 -19.04 7.08 -23.80
N GLY A 9 -20.03 7.77 -23.24
CA GLY A 9 -19.95 8.29 -21.87
C GLY A 9 -19.83 7.18 -20.81
N LEU A 10 -20.57 6.07 -20.99
CA LEU A 10 -20.53 4.95 -20.05
C LEU A 10 -19.21 4.15 -20.12
N LEU A 11 -18.64 4.03 -21.33
CA LEU A 11 -17.39 3.28 -21.55
C LEU A 11 -16.13 4.05 -21.10
N SER A 12 -16.19 5.38 -21.04
CA SER A 12 -15.05 6.22 -20.62
C SER A 12 -14.94 6.37 -19.09
N LEU A 13 -16.00 6.09 -18.34
CA LEU A 13 -16.04 6.19 -16.89
C LEU A 13 -14.93 5.40 -16.14
N PRO A 14 -14.64 4.12 -16.44
CA PRO A 14 -13.64 3.36 -15.70
C PRO A 14 -12.20 3.88 -15.87
N ILE A 15 -11.89 4.59 -16.96
CA ILE A 15 -10.55 5.12 -17.25
C ILE A 15 -10.20 6.28 -16.29
N ILE A 16 -11.21 6.98 -15.78
CA ILE A 16 -11.02 8.11 -14.86
C ILE A 16 -10.94 7.64 -13.40
N LEU A 17 -11.43 6.41 -13.12
CA LEU A 17 -11.36 5.80 -11.79
C LEU A 17 -10.10 4.97 -11.57
N THR A 18 -9.25 4.76 -12.58
CA THR A 18 -7.88 4.26 -12.36
C THR A 18 -7.04 5.39 -11.78
N GLY A 19 -7.27 5.68 -10.50
CA GLY A 19 -6.39 6.55 -9.75
C GLY A 19 -4.97 6.01 -9.71
N CYS A 20 -4.10 6.87 -9.20
CA CYS A 20 -2.72 6.77 -8.73
C CYS A 20 -2.28 5.47 -8.01
N SER A 21 -2.62 4.30 -8.55
CA SER A 21 -2.33 2.98 -7.99
C SER A 21 -0.84 2.61 -8.06
N ASP A 22 -0.05 3.40 -8.80
CA ASP A 22 1.40 3.22 -8.98
C ASP A 22 2.19 4.51 -8.68
N LEU A 23 1.75 5.33 -7.72
CA LEU A 23 2.51 6.52 -7.28
C LEU A 23 3.75 6.20 -6.43
N GLY A 24 4.01 4.92 -6.16
CA GLY A 24 5.14 4.48 -5.36
C GLY A 24 6.24 3.91 -6.24
N VAL A 25 7.48 4.29 -5.99
CA VAL A 25 8.65 3.55 -6.50
C VAL A 25 8.81 2.25 -5.70
N LYS A 26 9.21 1.18 -6.37
CA LYS A 26 9.55 -0.08 -5.71
C LYS A 26 10.69 0.14 -4.71
N PRO A 27 10.76 -0.63 -3.62
CA PRO A 27 11.79 -0.43 -2.59
C PRO A 27 13.21 -0.39 -3.14
N TRP A 28 13.54 -1.20 -4.15
CA TRP A 28 14.85 -1.25 -4.81
C TRP A 28 15.12 -0.12 -5.80
N GLU A 29 14.11 0.68 -6.15
CA GLU A 29 14.24 1.84 -7.05
C GLU A 29 14.68 3.10 -6.30
N ARG A 30 14.82 3.02 -4.97
CA ARG A 30 15.21 4.14 -4.10
C ARG A 30 16.72 4.35 -3.98
N ASP A 31 17.52 3.72 -4.86
CA ASP A 31 18.99 3.83 -4.92
C ASP A 31 19.65 3.74 -3.52
N ILE A 32 20.33 4.78 -3.05
CA ILE A 32 20.98 4.80 -1.72
C ILE A 32 20.00 4.62 -0.55
N LEU A 33 18.71 4.92 -0.74
CA LEU A 33 17.66 4.73 0.25
C LEU A 33 17.05 3.31 0.20
N ALA A 34 17.48 2.46 -0.73
CA ALA A 34 17.11 1.05 -0.78
C ALA A 34 18.05 0.16 0.06
N GLN A 35 19.05 0.76 0.72
CA GLN A 35 19.97 0.06 1.61
C GLN A 35 19.26 -0.52 2.83
N GLN A 36 19.75 -1.64 3.35
CA GLN A 36 19.13 -2.35 4.48
C GLN A 36 19.10 -1.48 5.74
N GLU A 37 20.10 -0.64 5.93
CA GLU A 37 20.26 0.30 7.04
C GLU A 37 19.28 1.48 6.98
N MET A 38 18.73 1.76 5.80
CA MET A 38 17.73 2.80 5.57
C MET A 38 16.29 2.29 5.74
N ASN A 39 16.13 1.02 6.10
CA ASN A 39 14.83 0.45 6.39
C ASN A 39 14.24 1.07 7.66
N LEU A 40 12.94 1.43 7.62
CA LEU A 40 12.23 2.01 8.76
C LEU A 40 12.18 1.05 9.96
N ILE A 41 12.23 -0.25 9.68
CA ILE A 41 12.28 -1.31 10.68
C ILE A 41 13.67 -1.92 10.65
N SER A 42 14.46 -1.65 11.69
CA SER A 42 15.83 -2.17 11.83
C SER A 42 15.87 -3.66 12.14
N SER A 43 14.85 -4.19 12.84
CA SER A 43 14.74 -5.58 13.25
C SER A 43 13.37 -6.15 12.87
N PRO A 44 13.22 -6.71 11.65
CA PRO A 44 11.94 -7.20 11.16
C PRO A 44 11.37 -8.35 12.01
N ILE A 45 12.24 -9.21 12.54
CA ILE A 45 11.83 -10.36 13.36
C ILE A 45 11.26 -9.89 14.70
N GLU A 46 11.96 -8.98 15.37
CA GLU A 46 11.51 -8.42 16.66
C GLU A 46 10.20 -7.65 16.48
N SER A 47 10.12 -6.77 15.48
CA SER A 47 8.89 -6.05 15.14
C SER A 47 7.72 -7.01 14.89
N SER A 48 7.94 -8.10 14.16
CA SER A 48 6.88 -9.09 13.90
C SER A 48 6.42 -9.83 15.15
N LEU A 49 7.34 -10.08 16.09
CA LEU A 49 7.04 -10.73 17.35
C LEU A 49 6.25 -9.80 18.28
N ASP A 50 6.66 -8.54 18.35
CA ASP A 50 5.97 -7.51 19.14
C ASP A 50 4.55 -7.28 18.61
N ASP A 51 4.37 -7.21 17.29
CA ASP A 51 3.05 -7.15 16.66
C ASP A 51 2.21 -8.38 17.03
N HIS A 52 2.77 -9.58 16.95
CA HIS A 52 2.06 -10.81 17.32
C HIS A 52 1.60 -10.78 18.79
N ILE A 53 2.45 -10.30 19.69
CA ILE A 53 2.12 -10.15 21.12
C ILE A 53 1.04 -9.08 21.31
N TYR A 54 1.17 -7.94 20.64
CA TYR A 54 0.22 -6.83 20.72
C TYR A 54 -1.17 -7.25 20.24
N PHE A 55 -1.28 -7.90 19.07
CA PHE A 55 -2.57 -8.41 18.59
C PHE A 55 -3.18 -9.46 19.52
N SER A 56 -2.34 -10.33 20.09
CA SER A 56 -2.83 -11.35 21.01
C SER A 56 -3.42 -10.77 22.30
N LYS A 57 -2.98 -9.57 22.70
CA LYS A 57 -3.38 -8.94 23.97
C LYS A 57 -4.41 -7.83 23.81
N GLU A 58 -4.34 -7.06 22.73
CA GLU A 58 -4.95 -5.72 22.66
C GLU A 58 -5.69 -5.43 21.34
N ALA A 59 -5.91 -6.43 20.47
CA ALA A 59 -6.57 -6.28 19.17
C ALA A 59 -8.05 -5.85 19.24
N SER A 60 -8.30 -4.58 19.56
CA SER A 60 -9.61 -3.92 19.50
C SER A 60 -9.83 -3.15 18.19
N SER A 61 -8.74 -2.79 17.49
CA SER A 61 -8.76 -2.19 16.15
C SER A 61 -7.68 -2.82 15.26
N GLY A 62 -7.98 -3.01 13.97
CA GLY A 62 -7.15 -3.72 12.99
C GLY A 62 -5.68 -3.29 12.95
N GLY A 63 -4.84 -4.20 12.49
CA GLY A 63 -3.41 -4.16 12.77
C GLY A 63 -2.54 -3.16 12.04
N GLN A 64 -1.38 -2.89 12.67
CA GLN A 64 -0.24 -2.20 12.10
C GLN A 64 0.15 -2.96 10.81
N GLY A 65 -0.06 -2.33 9.66
CA GLY A 65 0.19 -2.95 8.37
C GLY A 65 1.61 -3.51 8.28
N PHE A 66 1.73 -4.74 7.80
CA PHE A 66 3.00 -5.43 7.64
C PHE A 66 3.87 -4.69 6.62
N GLY A 67 5.00 -4.15 7.05
CA GLY A 67 6.08 -3.75 6.14
C GLY A 67 6.37 -2.25 6.14
N GLY A 68 7.50 -1.90 6.76
CA GLY A 68 8.15 -0.62 6.56
C GLY A 68 8.41 -0.39 5.07
N GLY A 69 7.66 0.53 4.46
CA GLY A 69 7.99 1.11 3.15
C GLY A 69 6.96 0.98 2.02
N GLY A 70 5.74 0.48 2.28
CA GLY A 70 4.61 0.45 1.31
C GLY A 70 3.35 1.16 1.84
N CYS A 71 2.30 1.37 1.03
CA CYS A 71 1.15 2.25 1.31
C CYS A 71 0.32 1.97 2.58
N GLY A 72 0.72 1.04 3.45
CA GLY A 72 0.02 0.77 4.72
C GLY A 72 -1.42 0.31 4.52
N CYS A 73 -1.76 -0.14 3.32
CA CYS A 73 -3.10 -0.57 2.96
C CYS A 73 -3.22 -2.06 3.33
N ASN A 74 -3.94 -2.36 4.43
CA ASN A 74 -4.52 -3.67 4.68
C ASN A 74 -5.53 -4.03 3.58
#